data_AF-A0AAJ4DZT6-F1
#
_entry.id   AF-A0AAJ4DZT6-F1
#
_cell.length_a   1.000
_cell.length_b   1.000
_cell.length_c   1.000
_cell.angle_alpha   90.00
_cell.angle_beta   90.00
_cell.angle_gamma   90.00
#
_symmetry.space_group_name_H-M   'P 1'
#
loop_
_entity.id
_entity.type
_entity.pdbx_description
1 polymer ?
#
loop_
_entity_poly.entity_id
_entity_poly.type
_entity_poly.pdbx_seq_one_letter_code
_entity_poly.pdbx_strand_id
1 'polypeptide(L)'
;MRSSSVLINESQLGTRLNHAIEYERRGEFALLLALLSTDARDMAQFYTDSEDSDINERLRAKFDLPQAECLLSDLSSETSPIDNSSNFHKGGMSAFYLAQAMQPEAIVIRGDQPSSMQKVLTNCDLVTRQKFYDEKVLDKRVPHSVKLHTEQLHFVDQLSQQRQMSRLLEAC
;
A
#
# COMPACT_ATOMS: atom_id res chain seq x y z
N MET A 1 10.09 -22.48 29.34
CA MET A 1 8.78 -22.11 28.78
C MET A 1 9.03 -21.07 27.70
N ARG A 2 8.73 -21.36 26.42
CA ARG A 2 8.97 -20.42 25.31
C ARG A 2 7.91 -19.32 25.35
N SER A 3 8.28 -18.13 25.82
CA SER A 3 7.52 -16.89 25.60
C SER A 3 7.98 -16.29 24.27
N SER A 4 7.62 -16.90 23.15
CA SER A 4 8.09 -16.52 21.80
C SER A 4 7.04 -15.77 20.97
N SER A 5 6.12 -15.06 21.63
CA SER A 5 5.22 -14.11 21.01
C SER A 5 5.35 -12.77 21.74
N VAL A 6 5.79 -11.74 21.03
CA VAL A 6 5.78 -10.37 21.56
C VAL A 6 4.34 -10.05 21.93
N LEU A 7 4.12 -9.66 23.19
CA LEU A 7 2.81 -9.20 23.65
C LEU A 7 2.56 -7.83 23.04
N ILE A 8 1.51 -7.73 22.24
CA ILE A 8 1.14 -6.49 21.54
C ILE A 8 -0.07 -5.88 22.24
N ASN A 9 -1.10 -6.69 22.54
CA ASN A 9 -2.41 -6.23 23.02
C ASN A 9 -2.99 -7.05 24.16
N GLU A 10 -3.96 -6.45 24.87
CA GLU A 10 -4.72 -7.08 25.96
C GLU A 10 -5.46 -8.35 25.53
N SER A 11 -5.95 -8.42 24.28
CA SER A 11 -6.63 -9.61 23.76
C SER A 11 -5.76 -10.87 23.81
N GLN A 12 -4.43 -10.72 23.75
CA GLN A 12 -3.47 -11.83 23.85
C GLN A 12 -3.25 -12.30 25.30
N LEU A 13 -3.61 -11.47 26.29
CA LEU A 13 -3.54 -11.77 27.72
C LEU A 13 -4.78 -12.47 28.26
N GLY A 14 -5.90 -12.42 27.51
CA GLY A 14 -7.17 -13.02 27.91
C GLY A 14 -7.64 -12.47 29.27
N THR A 15 -7.85 -13.34 30.26
CA THR A 15 -8.32 -12.95 31.61
C THR A 15 -7.20 -12.71 32.61
N ARG A 16 -5.93 -12.83 32.22
CA ARG A 16 -4.79 -12.75 33.16
C ARG A 16 -4.66 -11.40 33.84
N LEU A 17 -4.94 -10.32 33.11
CA LEU A 17 -4.95 -8.97 33.67
C LEU A 17 -6.03 -8.82 34.75
N ASN A 18 -7.22 -9.36 34.51
CA ASN A 18 -8.34 -9.35 35.46
C ASN A 18 -8.04 -10.17 36.71
N HIS A 19 -7.46 -11.37 36.55
CA HIS A 19 -7.06 -12.18 37.70
C HIS A 19 -5.95 -11.52 38.52
N ALA A 20 -5.01 -10.79 37.89
CA ALA A 20 -3.99 -10.05 38.64
C ALA A 20 -4.59 -8.97 39.56
N ILE A 21 -5.71 -8.36 39.15
CA ILE A 21 -6.49 -7.42 39.97
C ILE A 21 -7.25 -8.17 41.08
N GLU A 22 -7.95 -9.24 40.71
CA GLU A 22 -8.79 -10.05 41.61
C GLU A 22 -8.01 -10.66 42.78
N TYR A 23 -6.76 -11.08 42.53
CA TYR A 23 -5.87 -11.68 43.53
C TYR A 23 -4.87 -10.68 44.16
N GLU A 24 -5.10 -9.37 44.02
CA GLU A 24 -4.26 -8.28 44.57
C GLU A 24 -2.77 -8.32 44.17
N ARG A 25 -2.44 -8.91 43.02
CA ARG A 25 -1.05 -9.05 42.54
C ARG A 25 -0.62 -7.83 41.75
N ARG A 26 -0.50 -6.70 42.44
CA ARG A 26 -0.18 -5.39 41.84
C ARG A 26 1.13 -5.38 41.03
N GLY A 27 2.14 -6.14 41.45
CA GLY A 27 3.40 -6.27 40.71
C GLY A 27 3.27 -7.03 39.40
N GLU A 28 2.47 -8.10 39.38
CA GLU A 28 2.17 -8.87 38.16
C GLU A 28 1.33 -8.01 37.19
N PHE A 29 0.33 -7.31 37.71
CA PHE A 29 -0.48 -6.37 36.93
C PHE A 29 0.37 -5.27 36.28
N ALA A 30 1.23 -4.59 37.05
CA ALA A 30 2.07 -3.52 36.53
C ALA A 30 3.05 -4.02 35.45
N LEU A 31 3.57 -5.24 35.60
CA LEU A 31 4.48 -5.85 34.64
C LEU A 31 3.76 -6.25 33.35
N LEU A 32 2.56 -6.84 33.43
CA LEU A 32 1.77 -7.17 32.25
C LEU A 32 1.36 -5.92 31.47
N LEU A 33 1.03 -4.82 32.18
CA LEU A 33 0.67 -3.55 31.58
C LEU A 33 1.86 -2.86 30.90
N ALA A 34 3.06 -2.96 31.48
CA ALA A 34 4.30 -2.42 30.89
C ALA A 34 4.79 -3.20 29.65
N LEU A 35 4.34 -4.44 29.46
CA LEU A 35 4.67 -5.28 28.31
C LEU A 35 3.74 -5.06 27.11
N LEU A 36 2.63 -4.34 27.28
CA LEU A 36 1.72 -3.99 26.21
C LEU A 36 2.32 -2.90 25.29
N SER A 37 1.93 -2.93 24.02
CA SER A 37 2.28 -1.85 23.09
C SER A 37 1.63 -0.55 23.53
N THR A 38 2.39 0.55 23.49
CA THR A 38 1.87 1.91 23.73
C THR A 38 1.32 2.55 22.46
N ASP A 39 1.48 1.91 21.29
CA ASP A 39 0.93 2.41 20.03
C ASP A 39 -0.59 2.24 20.04
N ALA A 40 -1.32 3.35 19.94
CA ALA A 40 -2.77 3.34 19.91
C ALA A 40 -3.32 2.48 18.77
N ARG A 41 -2.60 2.33 17.65
CA ARG A 41 -3.03 1.53 16.50
C ARG A 41 -3.11 0.03 16.79
N ASP A 42 -2.35 -0.42 17.77
CA ASP A 42 -2.38 -1.83 18.16
C ASP A 42 -3.63 -2.13 18.99
N MET A 43 -4.23 -1.15 19.69
CA MET A 43 -5.35 -1.41 20.58
C MET A 43 -6.56 -2.04 19.85
N ALA A 44 -7.13 -3.08 20.46
CA ALA A 44 -8.21 -3.88 19.87
C ALA A 44 -9.44 -3.07 19.43
N GLN A 45 -9.71 -1.92 20.05
CA GLN A 45 -10.82 -1.03 19.70
C GLN A 45 -10.71 -0.40 18.29
N PHE A 46 -9.52 -0.39 17.69
CA PHE A 46 -9.30 0.15 16.35
C PHE A 46 -9.21 -0.93 15.26
N TYR A 47 -9.19 -2.19 15.66
CA TYR A 47 -9.41 -3.30 14.74
C TYR A 47 -10.91 -3.42 14.50
N THR A 48 -11.42 -2.64 13.55
CA THR A 48 -12.73 -2.89 12.96
C THR A 48 -12.53 -4.01 11.94
N ASP A 49 -13.27 -5.12 12.09
CA ASP A 49 -13.22 -6.21 11.12
C ASP A 49 -13.47 -5.64 9.73
N SER A 50 -12.52 -5.82 8.81
CA SER A 50 -12.58 -5.34 7.43
C SER A 50 -13.55 -6.16 6.57
N GLU A 51 -14.74 -6.45 7.10
CA GLU A 51 -15.77 -7.30 6.48
C GLU A 51 -16.83 -6.48 5.73
N ASP A 52 -16.72 -5.16 5.73
CA ASP A 52 -17.74 -4.25 5.16
C ASP A 52 -17.76 -4.19 3.62
N SER A 53 -16.80 -4.79 2.92
CA SER A 53 -16.87 -4.87 1.45
C SER A 53 -18.05 -5.72 1.00
N ASP A 54 -18.31 -6.82 1.71
CA ASP A 54 -19.37 -7.78 1.38
C ASP A 54 -20.77 -7.20 1.70
N ILE A 55 -20.88 -6.37 2.76
CA ILE A 55 -22.15 -5.69 3.12
C ILE A 55 -22.55 -4.67 2.06
N ASN A 56 -21.63 -3.84 1.59
CA ASN A 56 -21.92 -2.85 0.55
C ASN A 56 -22.34 -3.51 -0.76
N GLU A 57 -21.67 -4.57 -1.18
CA GLU A 57 -22.05 -5.33 -2.38
C GLU A 57 -23.44 -5.96 -2.24
N ARG A 58 -23.73 -6.58 -1.09
CA ARG A 58 -25.06 -7.16 -0.79
C ARG A 58 -26.16 -6.10 -0.78
N LEU A 59 -25.91 -4.93 -0.21
CA LEU A 59 -26.89 -3.82 -0.21
C LEU A 59 -27.13 -3.28 -1.62
N ARG A 60 -26.06 -3.12 -2.41
CA ARG A 60 -26.19 -2.68 -3.82
C ARG A 60 -27.00 -3.66 -4.66
N ALA A 61 -26.77 -4.97 -4.48
CA ALA A 61 -27.56 -6.01 -5.11
C ALA A 61 -29.03 -5.98 -4.65
N LYS A 62 -29.29 -5.78 -3.35
CA LYS A 62 -30.65 -5.69 -2.81
C LYS A 62 -31.47 -4.53 -3.37
N PHE A 63 -30.82 -3.42 -3.68
CA PHE A 63 -31.46 -2.20 -4.19
C PHE A 63 -31.34 -2.05 -5.72
N ASP A 64 -30.84 -3.07 -6.43
CA ASP A 64 -30.55 -3.02 -7.87
C ASP A 64 -29.77 -1.74 -8.28
N LEU A 65 -28.79 -1.35 -7.47
CA LEU A 65 -27.97 -0.17 -7.75
C LEU A 65 -26.96 -0.47 -8.87
N PRO A 66 -26.69 0.51 -9.76
CA PRO A 66 -25.69 0.37 -10.83
C PRO A 66 -24.29 0.16 -10.27
N GLN A 67 -23.29 -0.12 -11.10
CA GLN A 67 -21.90 -0.23 -10.64
C GLN A 67 -21.43 1.04 -9.90
N ALA A 68 -20.56 0.87 -8.90
CA ALA A 68 -20.05 2.01 -8.14
C ALA A 68 -19.23 2.92 -9.07
N GLU A 69 -19.41 4.22 -8.93
CA GLU A 69 -18.61 5.22 -9.64
C GLU A 69 -17.13 5.02 -9.27
N CYS A 70 -16.29 4.98 -10.30
CA CYS A 70 -14.87 4.84 -10.09
C CYS A 70 -14.33 6.08 -9.39
N LEU A 71 -13.52 5.94 -8.35
CA LEU A 71 -12.97 7.11 -7.66
C LEU A 71 -11.74 7.69 -8.38
N LEU A 72 -10.95 6.82 -8.99
CA LEU A 72 -9.67 7.14 -9.60
C LEU A 72 -9.53 6.45 -10.96
N SER A 73 -9.25 7.22 -12.01
CA SER A 73 -8.81 6.67 -13.30
C SER A 73 -7.46 7.22 -13.73
N ASP A 74 -6.73 6.42 -14.51
CA ASP A 74 -5.47 6.81 -15.14
C ASP A 74 -5.61 6.77 -16.66
N LEU A 75 -5.65 7.94 -17.30
CA LEU A 75 -5.71 8.10 -18.76
C LEU A 75 -4.56 7.39 -19.49
N SER A 76 -3.43 7.17 -18.82
CA SER A 76 -2.28 6.47 -19.42
C SER A 76 -2.58 4.98 -19.61
N SER A 77 -3.54 4.44 -18.86
CA SER A 77 -3.95 3.03 -18.90
C SER A 77 -5.27 2.81 -19.64
N GLU A 78 -6.12 3.84 -19.74
CA GLU A 78 -7.40 3.74 -20.41
C GLU A 78 -7.26 3.73 -21.93
N THR A 79 -7.84 2.73 -22.58
CA THR A 79 -7.74 2.56 -24.05
C THR A 79 -8.73 3.45 -24.80
N SER A 80 -9.83 3.86 -24.15
CA SER A 80 -10.89 4.66 -24.76
C SER A 80 -11.49 5.64 -23.74
N PRO A 81 -10.97 6.87 -23.66
CA PRO A 81 -11.58 7.91 -22.83
C PRO A 81 -12.97 8.27 -23.38
N ILE A 82 -13.89 8.63 -22.48
CA ILE A 82 -15.26 9.01 -22.83
C ILE A 82 -15.25 10.44 -23.41
N ASP A 83 -15.85 10.62 -24.59
CA ASP A 83 -15.96 11.93 -25.25
C ASP A 83 -17.24 12.66 -24.83
N ASN A 84 -17.16 13.37 -23.70
CA ASN A 84 -18.24 14.22 -23.21
C ASN A 84 -18.53 15.44 -24.09
N SER A 85 -17.55 15.89 -24.88
CA SER A 85 -17.71 17.05 -25.76
C SER A 85 -18.75 16.76 -26.84
N SER A 86 -18.68 15.59 -27.45
CA SER A 86 -19.64 15.17 -28.47
C SER A 86 -21.08 15.12 -27.95
N ASN A 87 -21.28 14.63 -26.72
CA ASN A 87 -22.59 14.54 -26.07
C ASN A 87 -23.14 15.94 -25.73
N PHE A 88 -22.26 16.82 -25.22
CA PHE A 88 -22.61 18.20 -24.92
C PHE A 88 -22.98 18.98 -26.18
N HIS A 89 -22.23 18.84 -27.27
CA HIS A 89 -22.53 19.54 -28.52
C HIS A 89 -23.86 19.09 -29.17
N LYS A 90 -24.24 17.81 -29.02
CA LYS A 90 -25.47 17.27 -29.62
C LYS A 90 -26.72 17.56 -28.80
N GLY A 91 -26.64 17.53 -27.47
CA GLY A 91 -27.82 17.59 -26.61
C GLY A 91 -27.68 18.49 -25.37
N GLY A 92 -26.66 19.34 -25.35
CA GLY A 92 -26.41 20.32 -24.30
C GLY A 92 -26.16 19.68 -22.92
N MET A 93 -26.42 20.47 -21.88
CA MET A 93 -26.22 20.05 -20.49
C MET A 93 -27.07 18.82 -20.10
N SER A 94 -28.31 18.72 -20.58
CA SER A 94 -29.20 17.61 -20.24
C SER A 94 -28.69 16.27 -20.77
N ALA A 95 -28.17 16.24 -22.00
CA ALA A 95 -27.60 15.03 -22.56
C ALA A 95 -26.29 14.63 -21.87
N PHE A 96 -25.47 15.61 -21.48
CA PHE A 96 -24.28 15.38 -20.68
C PHE A 96 -24.62 14.76 -19.31
N TYR A 97 -25.56 15.35 -18.56
CA TYR A 97 -25.97 14.80 -17.26
C TYR A 97 -26.56 13.40 -17.36
N LEU A 98 -27.36 13.15 -18.40
CA LEU A 98 -27.91 11.83 -18.64
C LEU A 98 -26.81 10.81 -18.98
N ALA A 99 -25.83 11.19 -19.80
CA ALA A 99 -24.68 10.33 -20.11
C ALA A 99 -23.88 9.98 -18.85
N GLN A 100 -23.57 10.97 -18.00
CA GLN A 100 -22.86 10.76 -16.73
C GLN A 100 -23.66 9.89 -15.75
N ALA A 101 -24.99 10.05 -15.69
CA ALA A 101 -25.85 9.22 -14.84
C ALA A 101 -25.91 7.75 -15.28
N MET A 102 -25.79 7.51 -16.59
CA MET A 102 -25.80 6.17 -17.18
C MET A 102 -24.43 5.48 -17.11
N GLN A 103 -23.36 6.24 -17.33
CA GLN A 103 -21.97 5.76 -17.34
C GLN A 103 -21.10 6.78 -16.59
N PRO A 104 -21.01 6.68 -15.26
CA PRO A 104 -20.27 7.65 -14.47
C PRO A 104 -18.76 7.49 -14.69
N GLU A 105 -18.12 8.58 -15.09
CA GLU A 105 -16.66 8.69 -15.16
C GLU A 105 -16.01 8.68 -13.77
N ALA A 106 -14.69 8.50 -13.74
CA ALA A 106 -13.99 8.60 -12.48
C ALA A 106 -14.01 10.02 -11.90
N ILE A 107 -14.23 10.13 -10.58
CA ILE A 107 -14.27 11.43 -9.89
C ILE A 107 -12.94 12.20 -10.06
N VAL A 108 -11.81 11.48 -10.01
CA VAL A 108 -10.49 12.07 -10.21
C VAL A 108 -9.71 11.29 -11.25
N ILE A 109 -9.37 12.00 -12.32
CA ILE A 109 -8.51 11.49 -13.37
C ILE A 109 -7.07 11.91 -13.07
N ARG A 110 -6.21 10.96 -12.70
CA ARG A 110 -4.78 11.20 -12.42
C ARG A 110 -3.94 9.95 -12.66
N GLY A 111 -2.66 10.12 -12.95
CA GLY A 111 -1.72 9.00 -13.11
C GLY A 111 -1.53 8.14 -11.84
N ASP A 112 -0.78 7.03 -11.97
CA ASP A 112 -0.44 6.07 -10.89
C ASP A 112 0.08 6.69 -9.58
N GLN A 113 0.63 7.92 -9.60
CA GLN A 113 1.12 8.59 -8.39
C GLN A 113 0.14 9.65 -7.86
N PRO A 114 -0.02 9.77 -6.52
CA PRO A 114 -0.77 10.86 -5.92
C PRO A 114 -0.14 12.22 -6.24
N SER A 115 -0.97 13.27 -6.22
CA SER A 115 -0.54 14.64 -6.56
C SER A 115 0.66 15.13 -5.73
N SER A 116 0.72 14.78 -4.44
CA SER A 116 1.86 15.11 -3.58
C SER A 116 3.16 14.47 -4.08
N MET A 117 3.12 13.20 -4.45
CA MET A 117 4.29 12.48 -4.96
C MET A 117 4.72 13.01 -6.33
N GLN A 118 3.77 13.34 -7.21
CA GLN A 118 4.09 13.98 -8.48
C GLN A 118 4.87 15.29 -8.27
N LYS A 119 4.44 16.14 -7.32
CA LYS A 119 5.16 17.39 -6.99
C LYS A 119 6.59 17.15 -6.51
N VAL A 120 6.82 16.08 -5.74
CA VAL A 120 8.17 15.69 -5.31
C VAL A 120 8.99 15.26 -6.53
N LEU A 121 8.46 14.35 -7.35
CA LEU A 121 9.14 13.82 -8.53
C LEU A 121 9.43 14.89 -9.59
N THR A 122 8.60 15.91 -9.72
CA THR A 122 8.86 17.04 -10.64
C THR A 122 10.05 17.90 -10.17
N ASN A 123 10.33 17.91 -8.86
CA ASN A 123 11.45 18.65 -8.29
C ASN A 123 12.72 17.81 -8.18
N CYS A 124 12.64 16.49 -8.38
CA CYS A 124 13.79 15.61 -8.36
C CYS A 124 14.54 15.61 -9.70
N ASP A 125 15.85 15.38 -9.63
CA ASP A 125 16.68 15.14 -10.81
C ASP A 125 16.20 13.94 -11.61
N LEU A 126 16.47 13.96 -12.92
CA LEU A 126 16.04 12.94 -13.87
C LEU A 126 16.47 11.52 -13.45
N VAL A 127 17.70 11.37 -12.97
CA VAL A 127 18.26 10.08 -12.53
C VAL A 127 17.49 9.54 -11.32
N THR A 128 17.21 10.38 -10.33
CA THR A 128 16.43 10.02 -9.14
C THR A 128 15.01 9.62 -9.52
N ARG A 129 14.41 10.34 -10.47
CA ARG A 129 13.07 10.05 -10.99
C ARG A 129 13.04 8.70 -11.73
N GLN A 130 14.05 8.38 -12.55
CA GLN A 130 14.16 7.10 -13.25
C GLN A 130 14.31 5.93 -12.27
N LYS A 131 15.18 6.05 -11.26
CA LYS A 131 15.33 5.03 -10.22
C LYS A 131 14.02 4.71 -9.51
N PHE A 132 13.23 5.73 -9.16
CA PHE A 132 11.92 5.54 -8.54
C PHE A 132 10.96 4.74 -9.44
N TYR A 133 10.92 5.05 -10.75
CA TYR A 133 10.07 4.30 -11.69
C TYR A 133 10.57 2.87 -11.90
N ASP A 134 11.88 2.66 -11.98
CA ASP A 134 12.48 1.33 -12.13
C ASP A 134 12.24 0.45 -10.90
N GLU A 135 12.38 0.99 -9.69
CA GLU A 135 12.05 0.32 -8.43
C GLU A 135 10.56 -0.09 -8.38
N LYS A 136 9.65 0.79 -8.80
CA LYS A 136 8.22 0.46 -8.91
C LYS A 136 7.93 -0.67 -9.91
N VAL A 137 8.66 -0.73 -11.03
CA VAL A 137 8.51 -1.81 -12.03
C VAL A 137 9.01 -3.15 -11.48
N LEU A 138 10.06 -3.12 -10.66
CA LEU A 138 10.59 -4.31 -9.98
C LEU A 138 9.65 -4.81 -8.87
N ASP A 139 9.09 -3.92 -8.05
CA ASP A 139 8.15 -4.28 -6.97
C ASP A 139 6.83 -4.90 -7.50
N LYS A 140 6.39 -4.57 -8.73
CA LYS A 140 5.21 -5.20 -9.36
C LYS A 140 5.47 -6.63 -9.89
N ARG A 141 6.73 -7.06 -10.03
CA ARG A 141 7.11 -8.33 -10.65
C ARG A 141 7.60 -9.41 -9.67
N VAL A 142 7.77 -9.07 -8.39
CA VAL A 142 8.41 -9.98 -7.41
C VAL A 142 7.60 -10.04 -6.10
N PRO A 143 7.18 -11.23 -5.61
CA PRO A 143 6.57 -11.35 -4.30
C PRO A 143 7.55 -10.94 -3.18
N HIS A 144 7.01 -10.34 -2.13
CA HIS A 144 7.68 -9.60 -1.05
C HIS A 144 8.82 -10.34 -0.30
N SER A 145 9.05 -11.63 -0.58
CA SER A 145 10.09 -12.47 0.03
C SER A 145 11.42 -12.50 -0.73
N VAL A 146 11.53 -11.89 -1.91
CA VAL A 146 12.77 -11.85 -2.70
C VAL A 146 13.20 -10.40 -2.95
N LYS A 147 13.30 -9.60 -1.88
CA LYS A 147 14.12 -8.39 -1.91
C LYS A 147 15.57 -8.75 -1.55
N LEU A 148 16.21 -9.57 -2.38
CA LEU A 148 17.66 -9.77 -2.33
C LEU A 148 18.27 -9.19 -3.61
N HIS A 149 18.98 -8.09 -3.39
CA HIS A 149 20.09 -7.59 -4.19
C HIS A 149 19.87 -7.53 -5.72
N THR A 150 19.46 -6.36 -6.20
CA THR A 150 19.92 -5.90 -7.53
C THR A 150 21.42 -5.64 -7.44
N GLU A 151 22.21 -6.71 -7.43
CA GLU A 151 23.63 -6.69 -7.76
C GLU A 151 23.76 -6.41 -9.26
N GLN A 152 23.63 -5.14 -9.63
CA GLN A 152 24.57 -4.64 -10.63
C GLN A 152 25.93 -4.70 -9.94
N LEU A 153 26.76 -5.69 -10.28
CA LEU A 153 28.15 -5.78 -9.83
C LEU A 153 28.75 -4.38 -9.91
N HIS A 154 28.98 -3.77 -8.73
CA HIS A 154 29.44 -2.41 -8.65
C HIS A 154 30.78 -2.36 -9.37
N PHE A 155 31.02 -1.35 -10.23
CA PHE A 155 32.23 -1.28 -11.06
C PHE A 155 33.54 -1.48 -10.25
N VAL A 156 33.52 -1.12 -8.96
CA VAL A 156 34.63 -1.36 -8.02
C VAL A 156 34.87 -2.85 -7.76
N ASP A 157 33.83 -3.68 -7.70
CA ASP A 157 33.95 -5.15 -7.54
C ASP A 157 34.48 -5.80 -8.81
N GLN A 158 34.10 -5.29 -9.98
CA GLN A 158 34.66 -5.75 -11.25
C GLN A 158 36.16 -5.42 -11.36
N LEU A 159 36.56 -4.23 -10.92
CA LEU A 159 37.97 -3.83 -10.85
C LEU A 159 38.75 -4.61 -9.79
N SER A 160 38.12 -4.96 -8.65
CA SER A 160 38.79 -5.75 -7.60
C SER A 160 39.05 -7.18 -8.09
N GLN A 161 38.09 -7.80 -8.77
CA GLN A 161 38.25 -9.10 -9.42
C GLN A 161 39.32 -9.06 -10.52
N GLN A 162 39.33 -8.03 -11.36
CA GLN A 162 40.32 -7.89 -12.42
C GLN A 162 41.75 -7.76 -11.86
N ARG A 163 41.92 -7.02 -10.75
CA ARG A 163 43.21 -6.91 -10.05
C ARG A 163 43.63 -8.19 -9.33
N GLN A 164 42.68 -8.97 -8.82
CA GLN A 164 42.99 -10.29 -8.25
C GLN A 164 43.46 -11.26 -9.34
N MET A 165 42.76 -11.28 -10.47
CA MET A 165 43.14 -12.11 -11.62
C MET A 165 44.51 -11.73 -12.19
N SER A 166 44.83 -10.43 -12.28
CA SER A 166 46.16 -10.01 -12.74
C SER A 166 47.27 -10.49 -11.81
N ARG A 167 47.06 -10.42 -10.49
CA ARG A 167 48.03 -10.91 -9.49
C ARG A 167 48.23 -12.42 -9.54
N LEU A 168 47.17 -13.18 -9.81
CA LEU A 168 47.29 -14.63 -9.96
C LEU A 168 48.07 -15.01 -11.22
N LEU A 169 47.93 -14.24 -12.29
CA LEU A 169 48.70 -14.42 -13.52
C LEU A 169 50.18 -14.03 -13.37
N GLU A 170 50.48 -13.07 -12.49
CA GLU A 170 51.87 -12.67 -12.16
C GLU A 170 52.60 -13.67 -11.24
N ALA A 171 51.84 -14.53 -10.54
CA ALA A 171 52.37 -15.52 -9.59
C ALA A 171 52.59 -16.92 -10.20
N CYS A 172 52.26 -17.12 -11.48
CA CYS A 172 52.56 -18.31 -12.27
C CYS A 172 53.74 -18.06 -13.22
#